data_AF-A0A7S8HSV5-F1
#
_entry.id   AF-A0A7S8HSV5-F1
#
_cell.length_a   1.000
_cell.length_b   1.000
_cell.length_c   1.000
_cell.angle_alpha   90.00
_cell.angle_beta   90.00
_cell.angle_gamma   90.00
#
_symmetry.space_group_name_H-M   'P 1'
#
loop_
_entity.id
_entity.type
_entity.pdbx_description
1 polymer ?
#
loop_
_entity_poly.entity_id
_entity_poly.type
_entity_poly.pdbx_seq_one_letter_code
_entity_poly.pdbx_strand_id
1 'polypeptide(L)'
;MRGLIIMASLSHLATTLTIPTHPKKRALSAGIAIYSCTTPGTVALTFDDGPFIYTESVLDQLASAGLKATFFLNGYNLGNIEDYQSTVDRMINEGHQIASHTYGHPDLAALNDYDVEQQMALLSNQFTQMIGKDPVYMRPPYFSFNDRTLQVLGQLGYKVVIADIDTDDWRYSSFGGAEPSLDLYSAGLSHGGSIVLMHDVHQNTVQNILPRIIQATRQSGRRAVTVGECLGDPETNWYRVSGGSGGGSQTTEWNSTETQDNVVVVHTPAPEKLGVIV
;
A
#
# COMPACT_ATOMS: atom_id res chain seq x y z
N MET A 1 57.50 62.97 24.57
CA MET A 1 56.78 61.93 25.34
C MET A 1 55.43 61.69 24.69
N ARG A 2 55.11 60.42 24.36
CA ARG A 2 53.78 59.83 24.07
C ARG A 2 52.99 60.49 22.91
N GLY A 3 52.78 59.89 21.73
CA GLY A 3 52.52 58.49 21.41
C GLY A 3 51.04 58.17 21.63
N LEU A 4 50.16 58.53 20.69
CA LEU A 4 48.75 58.11 20.68
C LEU A 4 48.40 57.47 19.34
N ILE A 5 48.26 56.15 19.37
CA ILE A 5 47.85 55.29 18.26
C ILE A 5 46.32 55.26 18.28
N ILE A 6 45.68 55.73 17.22
CA ILE A 6 44.23 55.58 17.01
C ILE A 6 44.04 54.24 16.30
N MET A 7 43.55 53.23 17.03
CA MET A 7 43.13 51.97 16.45
C MET A 7 41.77 52.15 15.76
N ALA A 8 41.72 51.92 14.44
CA ALA A 8 40.47 51.77 13.72
C ALA A 8 39.93 50.34 13.92
N SER A 9 38.79 50.19 14.58
CA SER A 9 38.10 48.91 14.70
C SER A 9 37.32 48.59 13.43
N LEU A 10 37.81 47.66 12.61
CA LEU A 10 37.01 47.06 11.54
C LEU A 10 36.01 46.05 12.15
N SER A 11 34.76 46.47 12.31
CA SER A 11 33.64 45.58 12.58
C SER A 11 33.33 44.77 11.32
N HIS A 12 33.77 43.52 11.28
CA HIS A 12 33.33 42.55 10.27
C HIS A 12 31.94 42.03 10.68
N LEU A 13 30.89 42.42 9.95
CA LEU A 13 29.63 41.68 9.98
C LEU A 13 29.83 40.37 9.22
N ALA A 14 30.04 39.28 9.96
CA ALA A 14 29.95 37.94 9.41
C ALA A 14 28.46 37.58 9.28
N THR A 15 27.91 37.71 8.08
CA THR A 15 26.57 37.19 7.76
C THR A 15 26.67 35.67 7.67
N THR A 16 26.37 34.97 8.76
CA THR A 16 26.24 33.51 8.73
C THR A 16 25.00 33.13 7.93
N LEU A 17 25.22 32.68 6.70
CA LEU A 17 24.19 32.04 5.89
C LEU A 17 23.90 30.66 6.50
N THR A 18 22.84 30.55 7.30
CA THR A 18 22.33 29.25 7.71
C THR A 18 21.61 28.62 6.53
N ILE A 19 22.27 27.67 5.86
CA ILE A 19 21.63 26.78 4.90
C ILE A 19 20.74 25.82 5.72
N PRO A 20 19.42 25.80 5.53
CA PRO A 20 18.60 24.78 6.15
C PRO A 20 18.90 23.46 5.44
N THR A 21 19.77 22.65 6.04
CA THR A 21 19.92 21.25 5.64
C THR A 21 18.73 20.48 6.22
N HIS A 22 17.59 20.51 5.54
CA HIS A 22 16.64 19.41 5.70
C HIS A 22 17.34 18.15 5.21
N PRO A 23 17.52 17.11 6.07
CA PRO A 23 17.93 15.83 5.56
C PRO A 23 16.87 15.44 4.53
N LYS A 24 17.26 15.32 3.26
CA LYS A 24 16.43 14.67 2.25
C LYS A 24 16.13 13.29 2.82
N LYS A 25 14.94 13.12 3.42
CA LYS A 25 14.44 11.79 3.80
C LYS A 25 14.61 10.95 2.54
N ARG A 26 15.46 9.93 2.63
CA ARG A 26 15.80 9.07 1.51
C ARG A 26 14.48 8.48 1.03
N ALA A 27 14.08 8.81 -0.20
CA ALA A 27 12.84 8.27 -0.76
C ALA A 27 12.90 6.74 -0.63
N LEU A 28 11.83 6.13 -0.14
CA LEU A 28 11.73 4.67 -0.06
C LEU A 28 11.95 4.12 -1.47
N SER A 29 12.94 3.25 -1.62
CA SER A 29 13.31 2.71 -2.92
C SER A 29 12.27 1.70 -3.39
N ALA A 30 11.82 1.86 -4.64
CA ALA A 30 10.99 0.88 -5.32
C ALA A 30 11.72 -0.48 -5.45
N GLY A 31 10.96 -1.57 -5.52
CA GLY A 31 11.51 -2.92 -5.71
C GLY A 31 12.20 -3.54 -4.50
N ILE A 32 12.02 -2.98 -3.30
CA ILE A 32 12.46 -3.61 -2.04
C ILE A 32 11.23 -4.02 -1.23
N ALA A 33 11.26 -5.25 -0.69
CA ALA A 33 10.25 -5.75 0.23
C ALA A 33 10.34 -5.04 1.59
N ILE A 34 9.21 -4.49 2.04
CA ILE A 34 9.06 -3.72 3.26
C ILE A 34 8.24 -4.54 4.25
N TYR A 35 8.81 -4.84 5.42
CA TYR A 35 8.17 -5.70 6.41
C TYR A 35 7.64 -4.93 7.62
N SER A 36 8.22 -3.78 7.94
CA SER A 36 7.97 -3.07 9.18
C SER A 36 7.95 -1.54 9.02
N CYS A 37 7.30 -0.87 9.97
CA CYS A 37 7.32 0.59 10.08
C CYS A 37 8.71 1.13 10.39
N THR A 38 8.99 2.32 9.89
CA THR A 38 10.19 3.09 10.25
C THR A 38 9.88 4.22 11.24
N THR A 39 8.63 4.66 11.30
CA THR A 39 8.14 5.61 12.31
C THR A 39 7.93 4.88 13.65
N PRO A 40 8.58 5.29 14.75
CA PRO A 40 8.41 4.64 16.05
C PRO A 40 6.98 4.81 16.61
N GLY A 41 6.52 3.80 17.34
CA GLY A 41 5.22 3.85 18.04
C GLY A 41 3.99 3.77 17.12
N THR A 42 4.18 3.50 15.82
CA THR A 42 3.07 3.28 14.89
C THR A 42 2.78 1.79 14.69
N VAL A 43 1.56 1.51 14.26
CA VAL A 43 1.15 0.22 13.69
C VAL A 43 0.29 0.49 12.46
N ALA A 44 0.48 -0.25 11.38
CA ALA A 44 -0.34 -0.20 10.18
C ALA A 44 -1.28 -1.40 10.18
N LEU A 45 -2.57 -1.14 10.38
CA LEU A 45 -3.61 -2.14 10.14
C LEU A 45 -3.85 -2.20 8.63
N THR A 46 -3.69 -3.38 8.04
CA THR A 46 -3.84 -3.56 6.60
C THR A 46 -4.86 -4.64 6.27
N PHE A 47 -5.60 -4.45 5.18
CA PHE A 47 -6.64 -5.35 4.71
C PHE A 47 -6.41 -5.68 3.24
N ASP A 48 -6.38 -6.97 2.91
CA ASP A 48 -6.19 -7.46 1.55
C ASP A 48 -7.51 -8.01 0.95
N ASP A 49 -7.49 -8.27 -0.36
CA ASP A 49 -8.52 -8.93 -1.17
C ASP A 49 -9.80 -8.14 -1.49
N GLY A 50 -10.07 -7.07 -0.74
CA GLY A 50 -11.24 -6.21 -0.94
C GLY A 50 -11.20 -5.33 -2.20
N PRO A 51 -12.22 -4.47 -2.39
CA PRO A 51 -13.38 -4.32 -1.52
C PRO A 51 -14.37 -5.49 -1.65
N PHE A 52 -15.15 -5.72 -0.60
CA PHE A 52 -16.18 -6.76 -0.55
C PHE A 52 -17.37 -6.32 0.30
N ILE A 53 -18.39 -7.18 0.43
CA ILE A 53 -19.65 -6.86 1.12
C ILE A 53 -19.48 -6.47 2.60
N TYR A 54 -18.36 -6.80 3.24
CA TYR A 54 -18.09 -6.46 4.65
C TYR A 54 -17.22 -5.21 4.83
N THR A 55 -16.61 -4.69 3.76
CA THR A 55 -15.65 -3.56 3.83
C THR A 55 -16.26 -2.30 4.43
N GLU A 56 -17.53 -1.98 4.13
CA GLU A 56 -18.23 -0.84 4.73
C GLU A 56 -18.29 -0.94 6.27
N SER A 57 -18.45 -2.15 6.82
CA SER A 57 -18.45 -2.36 8.27
C SER A 57 -17.05 -2.19 8.88
N VAL A 58 -15.99 -2.52 8.13
CA VAL A 58 -14.62 -2.22 8.56
C VAL A 58 -14.40 -0.71 8.64
N LEU A 59 -14.84 0.05 7.64
CA LEU A 59 -14.74 1.52 7.63
C LEU A 59 -15.50 2.13 8.81
N ASP A 60 -16.72 1.67 9.11
CA ASP A 60 -17.51 2.11 10.27
C ASP A 60 -16.76 1.87 11.59
N GLN A 61 -16.15 0.70 11.75
CA GLN A 61 -15.39 0.34 12.96
C GLN A 61 -14.14 1.20 13.10
N LEU A 62 -13.39 1.42 12.01
CA LEU A 62 -12.20 2.28 12.02
C LEU A 62 -12.54 3.74 12.29
N ALA A 63 -13.59 4.27 11.67
CA ALA A 63 -14.09 5.63 11.89
C ALA A 63 -14.52 5.84 13.35
N SER A 64 -15.33 4.92 13.89
CA SER A 64 -15.73 4.90 15.30
C SER A 64 -14.53 4.79 16.23
N ALA A 65 -13.47 4.12 15.77
CA ALA A 65 -12.26 3.96 16.53
C ALA A 65 -11.28 5.16 16.45
N GLY A 66 -11.48 6.07 15.49
CA GLY A 66 -10.55 7.15 15.17
C GLY A 66 -9.24 6.65 14.55
N LEU A 67 -9.25 5.50 13.88
CA LEU A 67 -8.06 4.84 13.34
C LEU A 67 -8.02 4.97 11.81
N LYS A 68 -6.81 4.97 11.25
CA LYS A 68 -6.56 4.85 9.81
C LYS A 68 -5.94 3.50 9.50
N ALA A 69 -6.09 3.07 8.25
CA ALA A 69 -5.68 1.75 7.77
C ALA A 69 -5.22 1.84 6.31
N THR A 70 -4.67 0.76 5.78
CA THR A 70 -4.34 0.61 4.36
C THR A 70 -5.09 -0.57 3.76
N PHE A 71 -5.73 -0.37 2.62
CA PHE A 71 -6.45 -1.41 1.91
C PHE A 71 -5.69 -1.75 0.62
N PHE A 72 -5.25 -3.00 0.50
CA PHE A 72 -4.65 -3.55 -0.70
C PHE A 72 -5.76 -4.17 -1.54
N LEU A 73 -6.21 -3.45 -2.56
CA LEU A 73 -7.41 -3.81 -3.31
C LEU A 73 -7.06 -4.65 -4.55
N ASN A 74 -7.94 -5.59 -4.89
CA ASN A 74 -7.93 -6.25 -6.20
C ASN A 74 -8.81 -5.50 -7.21
N GLY A 75 -8.60 -5.78 -8.49
CA GLY A 75 -9.48 -5.30 -9.57
C GLY A 75 -10.67 -6.24 -9.80
N TYR A 76 -10.38 -7.53 -9.96
CA TYR A 76 -11.36 -8.58 -10.16
C TYR A 76 -10.93 -9.86 -9.43
N ASN A 77 -11.43 -10.06 -8.20
CA ASN A 77 -11.14 -11.24 -7.37
C ASN A 77 -12.45 -11.86 -6.83
N LEU A 78 -12.88 -11.46 -5.63
CA LEU A 78 -14.18 -11.86 -5.05
C LEU A 78 -15.35 -11.04 -5.59
N GLY A 79 -15.05 -9.90 -6.18
CA GLY A 79 -15.96 -9.01 -6.92
C GLY A 79 -15.15 -8.13 -7.88
N ASN A 80 -15.86 -7.35 -8.70
CA ASN A 80 -15.24 -6.31 -9.52
C ASN A 80 -15.16 -5.01 -8.69
N ILE A 81 -13.99 -4.39 -8.61
CA ILE A 81 -13.76 -3.16 -7.86
C ILE A 81 -14.70 -2.02 -8.30
N GLU A 82 -15.10 -2.00 -9.57
CA GLU A 82 -16.01 -1.00 -10.14
C GLU A 82 -17.40 -1.02 -9.48
N ASP A 83 -17.82 -2.17 -8.95
CA ASP A 83 -19.09 -2.30 -8.21
C ASP A 83 -19.04 -1.62 -6.83
N TYR A 84 -17.85 -1.21 -6.38
CA TYR A 84 -17.59 -0.66 -5.04
C TYR A 84 -17.09 0.79 -5.08
N GLN A 85 -17.38 1.56 -6.14
CA GLN A 85 -16.95 2.95 -6.28
C GLN A 85 -17.20 3.80 -5.02
N SER A 86 -18.39 3.74 -4.42
CA SER A 86 -18.71 4.51 -3.21
C SER A 86 -17.86 4.11 -2.01
N THR A 87 -17.54 2.83 -1.86
CA THR A 87 -16.69 2.31 -0.78
C THR A 87 -15.24 2.77 -0.97
N VAL A 88 -14.73 2.74 -2.20
CA VAL A 88 -13.39 3.22 -2.56
C VAL A 88 -13.27 4.73 -2.31
N ASP A 89 -14.27 5.53 -2.71
CA ASP A 89 -14.31 6.96 -2.41
C ASP A 89 -14.33 7.23 -0.91
N ARG A 90 -15.08 6.43 -0.15
CA ARG A 90 -15.15 6.51 1.31
C ARG A 90 -13.79 6.25 1.95
N MET A 91 -13.03 5.24 1.50
CA MET A 91 -11.66 4.99 1.98
C MET A 91 -10.78 6.25 1.89
N ILE A 92 -10.79 6.93 0.73
CA ILE A 92 -10.00 8.15 0.52
C ILE A 92 -10.50 9.30 1.38
N ASN A 93 -11.82 9.54 1.37
CA ASN A 93 -12.43 10.67 2.09
C ASN A 93 -12.25 10.55 3.61
N GLU A 94 -12.21 9.33 4.12
CA GLU A 94 -11.91 9.04 5.52
C GLU A 94 -10.40 8.94 5.80
N GLY A 95 -9.52 9.22 4.83
CA GLY A 95 -8.07 9.31 5.05
C GLY A 95 -7.37 7.96 5.22
N HIS A 96 -7.97 6.88 4.74
CA HIS A 96 -7.28 5.61 4.57
C HIS A 96 -6.37 5.64 3.34
N GLN A 97 -5.43 4.71 3.28
CA GLN A 97 -4.58 4.53 2.11
C GLN A 97 -5.12 3.39 1.25
N ILE A 98 -5.18 3.60 -0.07
CA ILE A 98 -5.42 2.56 -1.05
C ILE A 98 -4.09 2.14 -1.65
N ALA A 99 -3.91 0.84 -1.81
CA ALA A 99 -2.75 0.20 -2.41
C ALA A 99 -3.20 -0.92 -3.36
N SER A 100 -2.30 -1.36 -4.25
CA SER A 100 -2.60 -2.40 -5.24
C SER A 100 -2.36 -3.79 -4.65
N HIS A 101 -3.27 -4.72 -4.91
CA HIS A 101 -3.08 -6.16 -4.64
C HIS A 101 -3.10 -7.01 -5.90
N THR A 102 -2.75 -6.42 -7.06
CA THR A 102 -2.90 -6.97 -8.42
C THR A 102 -4.36 -7.01 -8.89
N TYR A 103 -4.57 -7.07 -10.20
CA TYR A 103 -5.91 -7.14 -10.76
C TYR A 103 -6.64 -8.43 -10.36
N GLY A 104 -6.07 -9.61 -10.64
CA GLY A 104 -6.74 -10.92 -10.51
C GLY A 104 -6.21 -11.85 -9.42
N HIS A 105 -5.41 -11.33 -8.49
CA HIS A 105 -4.81 -12.09 -7.37
C HIS A 105 -3.94 -13.33 -7.75
N PRO A 106 -3.13 -13.32 -8.84
CA PRO A 106 -2.24 -14.44 -9.14
C PRO A 106 -0.96 -14.44 -8.30
N ASP A 107 -0.35 -15.61 -8.16
CA ASP A 107 1.02 -15.75 -7.63
C ASP A 107 2.04 -15.11 -8.60
N LEU A 108 2.57 -13.94 -8.22
CA LEU A 108 3.50 -13.18 -9.06
C LEU A 108 4.87 -13.84 -9.24
N ALA A 109 5.27 -14.76 -8.36
CA ALA A 109 6.51 -15.51 -8.54
C ALA A 109 6.39 -16.57 -9.65
N ALA A 110 5.17 -17.04 -9.92
CA ALA A 110 4.86 -18.04 -10.94
C ALA A 110 4.60 -17.46 -12.34
N LEU A 111 4.32 -16.15 -12.44
CA LEU A 111 4.08 -15.47 -13.71
C LEU A 111 5.36 -15.16 -14.49
N ASN A 112 5.27 -14.77 -15.76
CA ASN A 112 6.37 -14.10 -16.47
C ASN A 112 6.28 -12.56 -16.27
N ASP A 113 7.31 -11.83 -16.70
CA ASP A 113 7.40 -10.37 -16.47
C ASP A 113 6.24 -9.61 -17.13
N TYR A 114 5.86 -9.99 -18.35
CA TYR A 114 4.73 -9.39 -19.07
C TYR A 114 3.42 -9.57 -18.29
N ASP A 115 3.15 -10.77 -17.79
CA ASP A 115 1.94 -11.04 -17.03
C ASP A 115 1.92 -10.29 -15.68
N VAL A 116 3.07 -10.14 -15.01
CA VAL A 116 3.20 -9.27 -13.82
C VAL A 116 2.85 -7.82 -14.18
N GLU A 117 3.42 -7.29 -15.27
CA GLU A 117 3.12 -5.94 -15.74
C GLU A 117 1.63 -5.75 -16.06
N GLN A 118 0.99 -6.72 -16.73
CA GLN A 118 -0.44 -6.66 -17.05
C GLN A 118 -1.30 -6.61 -15.78
N GLN A 119 -0.99 -7.44 -14.77
CA GLN A 119 -1.70 -7.44 -13.49
C GLN A 119 -1.66 -6.08 -12.79
N MET A 120 -0.52 -5.38 -12.87
CA MET A 120 -0.36 -4.06 -12.29
C MET A 120 -1.01 -2.96 -13.14
N ALA A 121 -0.88 -3.05 -14.47
CA ALA A 121 -1.38 -2.04 -15.40
C ALA A 121 -2.92 -2.00 -15.45
N LEU A 122 -3.58 -3.17 -15.44
CA LEU A 122 -5.05 -3.25 -15.45
C LEU A 122 -5.66 -2.57 -14.23
N LEU A 123 -5.14 -2.87 -13.04
CA LEU A 123 -5.63 -2.28 -11.80
C LEU A 123 -5.23 -0.79 -11.67
N SER A 124 -4.04 -0.41 -12.11
CA SER A 124 -3.62 1.00 -12.19
C SER A 124 -4.56 1.85 -13.05
N ASN A 125 -4.98 1.32 -14.20
CA ASN A 125 -5.97 1.97 -15.06
C ASN A 125 -7.33 2.12 -14.37
N GLN A 126 -7.82 1.07 -13.69
CA GLN A 126 -9.07 1.16 -12.92
C GLN A 126 -8.99 2.19 -11.80
N PHE A 127 -7.92 2.22 -11.01
CA PHE A 127 -7.74 3.25 -10.00
C PHE A 127 -7.72 4.66 -10.60
N THR A 128 -7.03 4.86 -11.70
CA THR A 128 -7.00 6.16 -12.39
C THR A 128 -8.40 6.60 -12.81
N GLN A 129 -9.22 5.69 -13.33
CA GLN A 129 -10.59 5.99 -13.74
C GLN A 129 -11.53 6.25 -12.56
N MET A 130 -11.41 5.46 -11.48
CA MET A 130 -12.30 5.53 -10.33
C MET A 130 -11.98 6.73 -9.41
N ILE A 131 -10.70 7.00 -9.17
CA ILE A 131 -10.27 7.95 -8.12
C ILE A 131 -9.26 9.00 -8.60
N GLY A 132 -8.91 9.01 -9.89
CA GLY A 132 -7.96 9.98 -10.46
C GLY A 132 -6.54 9.88 -9.91
N LYS A 133 -6.21 8.77 -9.24
CA LYS A 133 -4.96 8.51 -8.54
C LYS A 133 -4.52 7.08 -8.84
N ASP A 134 -3.23 6.86 -8.95
CA ASP A 134 -2.64 5.55 -9.22
C ASP A 134 -1.72 5.14 -8.06
N PRO A 135 -2.08 4.15 -7.22
CA PRO A 135 -1.26 3.74 -6.08
C PRO A 135 0.17 3.31 -6.45
N VAL A 136 1.14 3.73 -5.62
CA VAL A 136 2.55 3.28 -5.74
C VAL A 136 2.94 2.24 -4.70
N TYR A 137 2.03 1.89 -3.81
CA TYR A 137 2.20 0.80 -2.85
C TYR A 137 1.48 -0.43 -3.38
N MET A 138 2.09 -1.60 -3.22
CA MET A 138 1.45 -2.86 -3.54
C MET A 138 1.89 -3.96 -2.58
N ARG A 139 1.07 -5.00 -2.47
CA ARG A 139 1.41 -6.23 -1.78
C ARG A 139 1.26 -7.40 -2.76
N PRO A 140 2.25 -8.30 -2.89
CA PRO A 140 2.11 -9.49 -3.72
C PRO A 140 1.12 -10.48 -3.09
N PRO A 141 0.16 -11.03 -3.86
CA PRO A 141 -0.67 -12.15 -3.43
C PRO A 141 0.17 -13.27 -2.80
N TYR A 142 -0.33 -13.87 -1.72
CA TYR A 142 0.31 -14.94 -0.96
C TYR A 142 1.69 -14.59 -0.36
N PHE A 143 2.06 -13.31 -0.35
CA PHE A 143 3.45 -12.84 -0.17
C PHE A 143 4.46 -13.52 -1.11
N SER A 144 4.00 -14.01 -2.26
CA SER A 144 4.83 -14.76 -3.19
C SER A 144 5.50 -13.84 -4.20
N PHE A 145 6.82 -13.75 -4.10
CA PHE A 145 7.67 -12.96 -5.01
C PHE A 145 9.09 -13.54 -5.04
N ASN A 146 9.87 -13.13 -6.05
CA ASN A 146 11.30 -13.42 -6.18
C ASN A 146 12.04 -12.16 -6.68
N ASP A 147 13.37 -12.22 -6.80
CA ASP A 147 14.20 -11.06 -7.21
C ASP A 147 13.76 -10.47 -8.55
N ARG A 148 13.36 -11.32 -9.50
CA ARG A 148 12.86 -10.89 -10.80
C ARG A 148 11.52 -10.15 -10.66
N THR A 149 10.57 -10.69 -9.90
CA THR A 149 9.30 -10.01 -9.62
C THR A 149 9.51 -8.67 -8.92
N LEU A 150 10.42 -8.60 -7.94
CA LEU A 150 10.79 -7.34 -7.27
C LEU A 150 11.42 -6.32 -8.24
N GLN A 151 12.25 -6.79 -9.18
CA GLN A 151 12.83 -5.95 -10.22
C GLN A 151 11.75 -5.34 -11.13
N VAL A 152 10.80 -6.14 -11.62
CA VAL A 152 9.67 -5.67 -12.45
C VAL A 152 8.82 -4.66 -11.68
N LEU A 153 8.42 -4.99 -10.45
CA LEU A 153 7.66 -4.07 -9.58
C LEU A 153 8.43 -2.78 -9.31
N GLY A 154 9.76 -2.86 -9.13
CA GLY A 154 10.64 -1.72 -8.96
C GLY A 154 10.71 -0.82 -10.20
N GLN A 155 10.79 -1.40 -11.41
CA GLN A 155 10.77 -0.68 -12.68
C GLN A 155 9.44 0.04 -12.91
N LEU A 156 8.33 -0.59 -12.49
CA LEU A 156 7.00 0.02 -12.48
C LEU A 156 6.86 1.09 -11.38
N GLY A 157 7.83 1.22 -10.46
CA GLY A 157 7.84 2.23 -9.40
C GLY A 157 7.03 1.86 -8.15
N TYR A 158 6.72 0.57 -7.95
CA TYR A 158 6.02 0.10 -6.77
C TYR A 158 6.94 -0.09 -5.55
N LYS A 159 6.41 0.29 -4.39
CA LYS A 159 6.90 -0.08 -3.06
C LYS A 159 6.18 -1.36 -2.64
N VAL A 160 6.95 -2.43 -2.40
CA VAL A 160 6.42 -3.77 -2.14
C VAL A 160 6.29 -3.97 -0.63
N VAL A 161 5.05 -4.07 -0.15
CA VAL A 161 4.72 -4.15 1.28
C VAL A 161 4.32 -5.58 1.63
N ILE A 162 5.01 -6.15 2.60
CA ILE A 162 4.68 -7.42 3.23
C ILE A 162 4.01 -7.11 4.59
N ALA A 163 3.98 -8.06 5.51
CA ALA A 163 3.57 -7.86 6.90
C ALA A 163 4.59 -8.55 7.82
N ASP A 164 4.77 -8.00 9.02
CA ASP A 164 5.54 -8.61 10.11
C ASP A 164 4.65 -9.10 11.26
N ILE A 165 3.33 -8.93 11.13
CA ILE A 165 2.29 -9.54 11.96
C ILE A 165 1.24 -10.15 11.04
N ASP A 166 1.23 -11.48 10.93
CA ASP A 166 0.16 -12.22 10.26
C ASP A 166 -0.86 -12.71 11.29
N THR A 167 -2.14 -12.40 11.08
CA THR A 167 -3.21 -12.78 12.00
C THR A 167 -3.78 -14.17 11.69
N ASP A 168 -3.40 -14.78 10.56
CA ASP A 168 -3.97 -16.03 10.05
C ASP A 168 -5.52 -16.02 10.04
N ASP A 169 -6.12 -14.84 9.90
CA ASP A 169 -7.57 -14.65 10.02
C ASP A 169 -8.36 -15.45 8.98
N TRP A 170 -7.79 -15.66 7.80
CA TRP A 170 -8.31 -16.55 6.77
C TRP A 170 -8.46 -18.02 7.24
N ARG A 171 -7.54 -18.54 8.05
CA ARG A 171 -7.64 -19.90 8.64
C ARG A 171 -8.80 -20.04 9.62
N TYR A 172 -9.21 -18.91 10.21
CA TYR A 172 -10.29 -18.80 11.17
C TYR A 172 -11.47 -18.03 10.58
N SER A 173 -11.68 -18.11 9.26
CA SER A 173 -12.72 -17.39 8.52
C SER A 173 -14.15 -17.87 8.83
N SER A 174 -14.29 -19.09 9.35
CA SER A 174 -15.58 -19.61 9.87
C SER A 174 -16.08 -18.75 11.02
N PHE A 175 -17.39 -18.49 11.07
CA PHE A 175 -17.97 -17.59 12.06
C PHE A 175 -17.78 -18.10 13.49
N GLY A 176 -17.11 -17.28 14.31
CA GLY A 176 -16.84 -17.56 15.73
C GLY A 176 -15.37 -17.85 16.01
N GLY A 177 -14.91 -17.47 17.20
CA GLY A 177 -13.51 -17.57 17.61
C GLY A 177 -12.65 -16.46 17.02
N ALA A 178 -11.86 -15.81 17.86
CA ALA A 178 -10.92 -14.76 17.46
C ALA A 178 -9.57 -14.89 18.20
N GLU A 179 -9.52 -15.79 19.17
CA GLU A 179 -8.41 -15.96 20.10
C GLU A 179 -7.10 -16.32 19.38
N PRO A 180 -7.05 -17.28 18.44
CA PRO A 180 -5.80 -17.58 17.75
C PRO A 180 -5.23 -16.37 16.98
N SER A 181 -6.06 -15.66 16.22
CA SER A 181 -5.64 -14.45 15.51
C SER A 181 -5.23 -13.31 16.44
N LEU A 182 -5.92 -13.17 17.58
CA LEU A 182 -5.58 -12.17 18.59
C LEU A 182 -4.27 -12.51 19.32
N ASP A 183 -3.99 -13.78 19.56
CA ASP A 183 -2.74 -14.25 20.17
C ASP A 183 -1.57 -13.97 19.23
N LEU A 184 -1.72 -14.27 17.93
CA LEU A 184 -0.73 -13.95 16.90
C LEU A 184 -0.48 -12.43 16.81
N TYR A 185 -1.55 -11.63 16.77
CA TYR A 185 -1.47 -10.18 16.78
C TYR A 185 -0.71 -9.64 18.01
N SER A 186 -1.09 -10.10 19.21
CA SER A 186 -0.51 -9.63 20.48
C SER A 186 0.95 -10.05 20.62
N ALA A 187 1.28 -11.27 20.19
CA ALA A 187 2.66 -11.75 20.14
C ALA A 187 3.50 -10.93 19.14
N GLY A 188 2.98 -10.69 17.94
CA GLY A 188 3.63 -9.87 16.92
C GLY A 188 3.93 -8.46 17.42
N LEU A 189 2.95 -7.79 18.03
CA LEU A 189 3.14 -6.47 18.64
C LEU A 189 4.22 -6.47 19.73
N SER A 190 4.24 -7.49 20.58
CA SER A 190 5.18 -7.64 21.69
C SER A 190 6.62 -7.87 21.21
N HIS A 191 6.79 -8.51 20.05
CA HIS A 191 8.08 -8.68 19.38
C HIS A 191 8.50 -7.47 18.52
N GLY A 192 7.73 -6.38 18.55
CA GLY A 192 8.07 -5.16 17.83
C GLY A 192 7.44 -5.06 16.44
N GLY A 193 6.62 -6.03 16.01
CA GLY A 193 5.89 -5.99 14.76
C GLY A 193 4.99 -4.76 14.63
N SER A 194 4.64 -4.41 13.39
CA SER A 194 4.15 -3.07 13.07
C SER A 194 3.31 -2.96 11.80
N ILE A 195 3.33 -3.93 10.88
CA ILE A 195 2.46 -4.01 9.71
C ILE A 195 1.65 -5.31 9.82
N VAL A 196 0.34 -5.17 9.94
CA VAL A 196 -0.59 -6.24 10.31
C VAL A 196 -1.39 -6.69 9.10
N LEU A 197 -1.29 -7.96 8.73
CA LEU A 197 -2.12 -8.59 7.69
C LEU A 197 -3.47 -9.05 8.26
N MET A 198 -4.54 -8.63 7.61
CA MET A 198 -5.91 -9.14 7.76
C MET A 198 -6.58 -9.12 6.38
N HIS A 199 -7.76 -9.73 6.27
CA HIS A 199 -8.56 -9.74 5.06
C HIS A 199 -10.00 -9.31 5.39
N ASP A 200 -10.44 -8.17 4.87
CA ASP A 200 -11.79 -7.62 5.15
C ASP A 200 -12.90 -8.35 4.40
N VAL A 201 -12.54 -9.37 3.63
CA VAL A 201 -13.46 -10.22 2.87
C VAL A 201 -14.06 -11.36 3.71
N HIS A 202 -13.52 -11.60 4.90
CA HIS A 202 -14.02 -12.63 5.82
C HIS A 202 -14.95 -12.05 6.89
N GLN A 203 -16.13 -12.64 7.02
CA GLN A 203 -17.11 -12.20 8.02
C GLN A 203 -16.56 -12.26 9.45
N ASN A 204 -15.81 -13.31 9.79
CA ASN A 204 -15.25 -13.48 11.12
C ASN A 204 -14.17 -12.42 11.43
N THR A 205 -13.35 -12.06 10.44
CA THR A 205 -12.39 -10.96 10.54
C THR A 205 -13.10 -9.68 10.92
N VAL A 206 -14.15 -9.31 10.19
CA VAL A 206 -14.86 -8.05 10.39
C VAL A 206 -15.67 -8.03 11.69
N GLN A 207 -16.34 -9.13 12.04
CA GLN A 207 -17.30 -9.12 13.16
C GLN A 207 -16.70 -9.50 14.52
N ASN A 208 -15.63 -10.31 14.57
CA ASN A 208 -15.09 -10.84 15.82
C ASN A 208 -13.62 -10.49 16.05
N ILE A 209 -12.78 -10.55 15.01
CA ILE A 209 -11.32 -10.34 15.15
C ILE A 209 -10.99 -8.84 15.20
N LEU A 210 -11.47 -8.07 14.22
CA LEU A 210 -11.17 -6.64 14.10
C LEU A 210 -11.55 -5.82 15.34
N PRO A 211 -12.74 -5.97 15.96
CA PRO A 211 -13.06 -5.24 17.19
C PRO A 211 -12.04 -5.46 18.31
N ARG A 212 -11.52 -6.69 18.44
CA ARG A 212 -10.52 -7.06 19.46
C ARG A 212 -9.13 -6.54 19.11
N ILE A 213 -8.74 -6.57 17.83
CA ILE A 213 -7.51 -5.96 17.35
C ILE A 213 -7.52 -4.44 17.57
N ILE A 214 -8.64 -3.76 17.33
CA ILE A 214 -8.80 -2.32 17.62
C ILE A 214 -8.59 -2.05 19.11
N GLN A 215 -9.21 -2.87 19.99
CA GLN A 215 -9.04 -2.73 21.43
C GLN A 215 -7.59 -2.96 21.86
N ALA A 216 -6.95 -4.03 21.39
CA ALA A 216 -5.56 -4.35 21.70
C ALA A 216 -4.59 -3.28 21.17
N THR A 217 -4.85 -2.74 19.97
CA THR A 217 -4.09 -1.61 19.40
C THR A 217 -4.11 -0.42 20.36
N ARG A 218 -5.30 -0.03 20.83
CA ARG A 218 -5.48 1.10 21.76
C ARG A 218 -4.77 0.87 23.09
N GLN A 219 -4.85 -0.35 23.63
CA GLN A 219 -4.21 -0.70 24.90
C GLN A 219 -2.68 -0.72 24.79
N SER A 220 -2.13 -1.04 23.62
CA SER A 220 -0.67 -1.02 23.38
C SER A 220 -0.07 0.39 23.40
N GLY A 221 -0.90 1.44 23.29
CA GLY A 221 -0.44 2.83 23.15
C GLY A 221 0.15 3.15 21.77
N ARG A 222 0.13 2.20 20.82
CA ARG A 222 0.54 2.44 19.44
C ARG A 222 -0.51 3.23 18.68
N ARG A 223 -0.04 4.03 17.73
CA ARG A 223 -0.89 4.81 16.84
C ARG A 223 -1.17 4.04 15.55
N ALA A 224 -2.43 3.69 15.31
CA ALA A 224 -2.85 3.08 14.05
C ALA A 224 -2.82 4.12 12.93
N VAL A 225 -2.01 3.86 11.90
CA VAL A 225 -1.76 4.78 10.77
C VAL A 225 -1.77 4.02 9.45
N THR A 226 -1.74 4.74 8.33
CA THR A 226 -1.54 4.13 7.01
C THR A 226 -0.11 3.60 6.87
N VAL A 227 0.14 2.67 5.95
CA VAL A 227 1.48 2.15 5.67
C VAL A 227 2.43 3.29 5.26
N GLY A 228 1.98 4.22 4.43
CA GLY A 228 2.77 5.38 4.04
C GLY A 228 3.24 6.21 5.23
N GLU A 229 2.34 6.53 6.18
CA GLU A 229 2.72 7.26 7.39
C GLU A 229 3.62 6.42 8.34
N CYS A 230 3.31 5.13 8.48
CA CYS A 230 4.13 4.15 9.18
C CYS A 230 5.58 4.11 8.65
N LEU A 231 5.78 4.41 7.36
CA LEU A 231 7.09 4.51 6.71
C LEU A 231 7.65 5.95 6.64
N GLY A 232 6.94 6.92 7.21
CA GLY A 232 7.32 8.32 7.25
C GLY A 232 7.24 9.02 5.89
N ASP A 233 6.46 8.45 4.95
CA ASP A 233 6.25 8.92 3.59
C ASP A 233 4.96 9.77 3.51
N PRO A 234 5.03 11.04 3.07
CA PRO A 234 3.84 11.90 3.00
C PRO A 234 2.83 11.39 1.97
N GLU A 235 1.55 11.70 2.18
CA GLU A 235 0.42 11.26 1.33
C GLU A 235 0.61 11.58 -0.16
N THR A 236 1.27 12.70 -0.47
CA THR A 236 1.59 13.10 -1.85
C THR A 236 2.46 12.08 -2.60
N ASN A 237 3.11 11.15 -1.88
CA ASN A 237 3.96 10.11 -2.44
C ASN A 237 3.29 8.73 -2.46
N TRP A 238 2.03 8.60 -2.02
CA TRP A 238 1.31 7.33 -2.00
C TRP A 238 0.70 6.98 -3.38
N TYR A 239 0.53 8.00 -4.22
CA TYR A 239 -0.11 7.87 -5.53
C TYR A 239 0.68 8.64 -6.60
N ARG A 240 0.69 8.12 -7.83
CA ARG A 240 0.99 8.88 -9.05
C ARG A 240 -0.27 9.68 -9.40
N VAL A 241 -0.10 10.94 -9.78
CA VAL A 241 -1.20 11.80 -10.23
C VAL A 241 -1.12 11.91 -11.75
N SER A 242 -2.17 11.46 -12.43
CA SER A 242 -2.34 11.68 -13.87
C SER A 242 -2.58 13.17 -14.13
N GLY A 243 -1.53 13.92 -14.51
CA GLY A 243 -1.66 15.32 -14.93
C GLY A 243 -0.54 16.31 -14.57
N GLY A 244 0.54 15.88 -13.91
CA GLY A 244 1.68 16.77 -13.64
C GLY A 244 2.63 16.88 -14.84
N SER A 245 2.53 17.95 -15.63
CA SER A 245 3.55 18.33 -16.62
C SER A 245 4.89 18.64 -15.93
N GLY A 246 5.70 17.61 -15.68
CA GLY A 246 7.15 17.72 -15.53
C GLY A 246 7.78 17.40 -16.87
N GLY A 247 8.30 18.42 -17.55
CA GLY A 247 8.85 18.35 -18.91
C GLY A 247 9.81 17.19 -19.13
N GLY A 248 9.40 16.27 -20.00
CA GLY A 248 10.15 15.09 -20.42
C GLY A 248 9.25 14.20 -21.25
N SER A 249 8.81 14.69 -22.41
CA SER A 249 8.13 13.86 -23.40
C SER A 249 9.06 12.72 -23.82
N GLN A 250 8.76 11.52 -23.33
CA GLN A 250 9.11 10.26 -23.97
C GLN A 250 7.80 9.49 -24.09
N THR A 251 7.03 9.83 -25.11
CA THR A 251 6.06 8.91 -25.69
C THR A 251 6.85 7.69 -26.16
N THR A 252 6.83 6.59 -25.42
CA THR A 252 7.19 5.29 -25.98
C THR A 252 6.05 4.87 -26.89
N GLU A 253 6.08 5.38 -28.12
CA GLU A 253 5.37 4.78 -29.25
C GLU A 253 5.91 3.36 -29.41
N TRP A 254 5.10 2.37 -29.02
CA TRP A 254 5.32 1.00 -29.43
C TRP A 254 5.06 0.92 -30.93
N ASN A 255 6.15 0.96 -31.70
CA ASN A 255 6.12 0.89 -33.15
C ASN A 255 5.82 -0.55 -33.59
N SER A 256 4.55 -0.95 -33.60
CA SER A 256 4.12 -2.21 -34.21
C SER A 256 4.13 -2.03 -35.73
N THR A 257 5.17 -2.54 -36.39
CA THR A 257 5.15 -2.66 -37.84
C THR A 257 4.23 -3.82 -38.21
N GLU A 258 3.16 -3.45 -38.90
CA GLU A 258 2.16 -4.21 -39.64
C GLU A 258 2.61 -5.59 -40.19
N THR A 259 1.89 -6.64 -39.76
CA THR A 259 1.37 -7.67 -40.67
C THR A 259 -0.06 -7.98 -40.25
N GLN A 260 -1.01 -7.59 -41.09
CA GLN A 260 -2.42 -7.99 -41.00
C GLN A 260 -2.50 -9.51 -41.15
N ASP A 261 -2.79 -10.21 -40.06
CA ASP A 261 -3.38 -11.54 -40.12
C ASP A 261 -4.61 -11.55 -39.19
N ASN A 262 -5.72 -12.03 -39.75
CA ASN A 262 -7.02 -12.12 -39.10
C ASN A 262 -6.93 -12.94 -37.81
N VAL A 263 -6.84 -12.28 -36.65
CA VAL A 263 -6.98 -12.95 -35.36
C VAL A 263 -8.46 -13.20 -35.11
N VAL A 264 -8.85 -14.45 -35.30
CA VAL A 264 -10.10 -15.00 -34.76
C VAL A 264 -10.08 -14.79 -33.26
N VAL A 265 -11.02 -14.01 -32.73
CA VAL A 265 -11.30 -13.96 -31.30
C VAL A 265 -11.84 -15.32 -30.89
N VAL A 266 -10.95 -16.21 -30.44
CA VAL A 266 -11.35 -17.45 -29.80
C VAL A 266 -11.87 -17.08 -28.42
N HIS A 267 -13.19 -17.07 -28.26
CA HIS A 267 -13.81 -17.12 -26.94
C HIS A 267 -13.33 -18.40 -26.27
N THR A 268 -12.35 -18.31 -25.38
CA THR A 268 -12.07 -19.38 -24.43
C THR A 268 -13.24 -19.42 -23.44
N PRO A 269 -13.93 -20.56 -23.29
CA PRO A 269 -14.93 -20.72 -22.23
C PRO A 269 -14.30 -20.40 -20.88
N ALA A 270 -15.08 -19.76 -20.00
CA ALA A 270 -14.70 -19.53 -18.62
C ALA A 270 -14.13 -20.82 -18.00
N PRO A 271 -13.00 -20.77 -17.27
CA PRO A 271 -12.53 -21.93 -16.55
C PRO A 271 -13.62 -22.35 -15.56
N GLU A 272 -14.04 -23.60 -15.67
CA GLU A 272 -14.94 -24.22 -14.71
C GLU A 272 -14.38 -24.02 -13.30
N LYS A 273 -15.29 -23.65 -12.39
CA LYS A 273 -15.08 -23.46 -10.95
C LYS A 273 -14.03 -24.42 -10.39
N LEU A 274 -12.77 -23.97 -10.37
CA LEU A 274 -11.77 -24.58 -9.52
C LEU A 274 -12.11 -24.14 -8.10
N GLY A 275 -12.34 -25.15 -7.27
CA GLY A 275 -12.89 -25.01 -5.93
C GLY A 275 -12.13 -23.96 -5.14
N VAL A 276 -12.93 -23.14 -4.46
CA VAL A 276 -12.56 -22.37 -3.28
C VAL A 276 -11.63 -23.24 -2.43
N ILE A 277 -10.34 -22.92 -2.44
CA ILE A 277 -9.47 -23.30 -1.32
C ILE A 277 -9.73 -22.23 -0.29
N VAL A 278 -10.65 -22.59 0.61
CA VAL A 278 -11.10 -21.82 1.76
C VAL A 278 -9.95 -21.61 2.74
#